data_AF-A0A970RN15-F1
#
_entry.id   AF-A0A970RN15-F1
#
_cell.length_a   1.000
_cell.length_b   1.000
_cell.length_c   1.000
_cell.angle_alpha   90.00
_cell.angle_beta   90.00
_cell.angle_gamma   90.00
#
_symmetry.space_group_name_H-M   'P 1'
#
loop_
_entity.id
_entity.type
_entity.pdbx_description
1 polymer ?
#
loop_
_entity_poly.entity_id
_entity_poly.type
_entity_poly.pdbx_seq_one_letter_code
_entity_poly.pdbx_strand_id
1 'polypeptide(L)'
;EVTLVDDFRERKVSTAPVRDLLSFYHDQWMDFSHRLVGGECLSEVQDRNIRALKRLLAEHPGENMVVGSHGTALSLIVNYFDPAFDYDRFEEIRELMPWVVKLLFDGDTFLGFESIDVFRK
;
A
#
# COMPACT_ATOMS: atom_id res chain seq x y z
N GLU A 1 20.39 1.06 -9.28
CA GLU A 1 20.69 1.57 -7.92
C GLU A 1 19.52 1.22 -7.01
N VAL A 2 19.72 1.07 -5.70
CA VAL A 2 18.65 0.77 -4.74
C VAL A 2 18.67 1.84 -3.66
N THR A 3 17.56 2.54 -3.49
CA THR A 3 17.40 3.60 -2.48
C THR A 3 16.39 3.14 -1.43
N LEU A 4 16.73 3.32 -0.16
CA LEU A 4 15.82 3.04 0.96
C LEU A 4 14.93 4.25 1.21
N VAL A 5 13.61 4.03 1.19
CA VAL A 5 12.60 5.05 1.46
C VAL A 5 11.69 4.53 2.57
N ASP A 6 11.88 5.04 3.79
CA ASP A 6 11.20 4.55 5.00
C ASP A 6 9.67 4.68 4.90
N ASP A 7 9.18 5.68 4.17
CA ASP A 7 7.75 5.91 4.01
C ASP A 7 7.01 4.82 3.23
N PHE A 8 7.70 3.84 2.62
CA PHE A 8 7.10 2.62 2.04
C PHE A 8 7.15 1.38 2.96
N ARG A 9 7.55 1.53 4.24
CA ARG A 9 7.49 0.44 5.23
C ARG A 9 6.07 -0.06 5.48
N GLU A 10 5.93 -1.30 5.96
CA GLU A 10 4.64 -1.81 6.45
C GLU A 10 4.11 -0.98 7.64
N ARG A 11 2.80 -1.00 7.85
CA ARG A 11 2.17 -0.36 9.00
C ARG A 11 2.68 -0.93 10.31
N LYS A 12 2.85 -0.05 11.29
CA LYS A 12 3.02 -0.47 12.67
C LYS A 12 1.66 -0.82 13.27
N VAL A 13 1.45 -2.09 13.63
CA VAL A 13 0.15 -2.55 14.15
C VAL A 13 -0.10 -2.10 15.59
N SER A 14 0.87 -2.30 16.49
CA SER A 14 0.73 -2.01 17.93
C SER A 14 2.09 -2.03 18.62
N THR A 15 2.22 -1.37 19.76
CA THR A 15 3.36 -1.56 20.68
C THR A 15 3.10 -2.63 21.75
N ALA A 16 1.89 -3.16 21.82
CA ALA A 16 1.47 -4.23 22.74
C ALA A 16 1.03 -5.50 21.97
N PRO A 17 1.09 -6.68 22.59
CA PRO A 17 0.60 -7.93 21.98
C PRO A 17 -0.85 -7.82 21.51
N VAL A 18 -1.12 -8.30 20.30
CA VAL A 18 -2.46 -8.32 19.70
C VAL A 18 -2.98 -9.75 19.67
N ARG A 19 -4.17 -9.99 20.22
CA ARG A 19 -4.76 -11.34 20.30
C ARG A 19 -5.45 -11.75 19.00
N ASP A 20 -6.13 -10.82 18.35
CA ASP A 20 -6.88 -11.05 17.13
C ASP A 20 -6.49 -10.05 16.06
N LEU A 21 -5.54 -10.44 15.21
CA LEU A 21 -5.05 -9.59 14.12
C LEU A 21 -6.06 -9.50 12.97
N LEU A 22 -6.84 -10.56 12.72
CA LEU A 22 -7.75 -10.61 11.57
C LEU A 22 -8.93 -9.68 11.79
N SER A 23 -9.57 -9.73 12.97
CA SER A 23 -10.62 -8.77 13.31
C SER A 23 -10.10 -7.34 13.33
N PHE A 24 -8.90 -7.12 13.85
CA PHE A 24 -8.30 -5.78 13.83
C PHE A 24 -8.09 -5.26 12.41
N TYR A 25 -7.63 -6.09 11.47
CA TYR A 25 -7.45 -5.66 10.08
C TYR A 25 -8.80 -5.31 9.44
N HIS A 26 -9.81 -6.16 9.61
CA HIS A 26 -11.16 -5.85 9.15
C HIS A 26 -11.65 -4.49 9.70
N ASP A 27 -11.53 -4.27 11.01
CA ASP A 27 -11.97 -3.02 11.65
C ASP A 27 -11.19 -1.80 11.13
N GLN A 28 -9.88 -1.94 10.87
CA GLN A 28 -9.08 -0.88 10.23
C GLN A 28 -9.56 -0.51 8.84
N TRP A 29 -10.00 -1.48 8.04
CA TRP A 29 -10.52 -1.21 6.70
C TRP A 29 -11.95 -0.63 6.71
N MET A 30 -12.72 -0.86 7.78
CA MET A 30 -14.03 -0.23 7.98
C MET A 30 -13.92 1.19 8.53
N ASP A 31 -12.86 1.49 9.28
CA ASP A 31 -12.55 2.83 9.81
C ASP A 31 -11.05 3.10 9.69
N PHE A 32 -10.65 3.88 8.68
CA PHE A 32 -9.24 4.20 8.42
C PHE A 32 -8.57 5.00 9.55
N SER A 33 -9.34 5.53 10.51
CA SER A 33 -8.82 6.20 11.70
C SER A 33 -8.56 5.24 12.88
N HIS A 34 -9.10 4.02 12.79
CA HIS A 34 -8.96 2.96 13.80
C HIS A 34 -7.50 2.51 13.94
N ARG A 35 -7.06 2.39 15.19
CA ARG A 35 -5.70 1.99 15.54
C ARG A 35 -5.65 1.35 16.92
N LEU A 36 -4.62 0.53 17.13
CA LEU A 36 -4.25 0.08 18.47
C LEU A 36 -3.21 1.02 19.08
N VAL A 37 -2.97 0.84 20.37
CA VAL A 37 -1.99 1.61 21.14
C VAL A 37 -0.61 1.56 20.47
N GLY A 38 -0.08 2.74 20.16
CA GLY A 38 1.25 2.89 19.56
C GLY A 38 1.38 2.39 18.11
N GLY A 39 0.27 2.04 17.46
CA GLY A 39 0.20 1.69 16.03
C GLY A 39 -0.22 2.86 15.14
N GLU A 40 -0.13 2.65 13.83
CA GLU A 40 -0.59 3.55 12.77
C GLU A 40 -2.03 3.18 12.35
N CYS A 41 -2.84 4.18 12.00
CA CYS A 41 -4.11 3.94 11.29
C CYS A 41 -3.89 3.90 9.77
N LEU A 42 -4.85 3.39 8.99
CA LEU A 42 -4.67 3.25 7.54
C LEU A 42 -4.50 4.60 6.84
N SER A 43 -5.19 5.66 7.30
CA SER A 43 -4.99 7.02 6.75
C SER A 43 -3.53 7.49 6.88
N GLU A 44 -2.88 7.27 8.03
CA GLU A 44 -1.49 7.69 8.24
C GLU A 44 -0.52 6.94 7.31
N VAL A 45 -0.77 5.65 7.10
CA VAL A 45 0.02 4.79 6.22
C VAL A 45 -0.16 5.21 4.76
N GLN A 46 -1.42 5.39 4.33
CA GLN A 46 -1.74 5.85 2.98
C GLN A 46 -1.13 7.22 2.72
N ASP A 47 -1.25 8.17 3.65
CA ASP A 47 -0.70 9.52 3.53
C ASP A 47 0.81 9.52 3.32
N ARG A 48 1.56 8.73 4.12
CA ARG A 48 3.02 8.65 3.95
C ARG A 48 3.41 7.94 2.66
N ASN A 49 2.69 6.88 2.27
CA ASN A 49 2.97 6.18 1.03
C ASN A 49 2.74 7.10 -0.19
N ILE A 50 1.62 7.83 -0.23
CA ILE A 50 1.27 8.72 -1.35
C ILE A 50 2.20 9.93 -1.40
N ARG A 51 2.60 10.47 -0.25
CA ARG A 51 3.60 11.54 -0.20
C ARG A 51 4.94 11.07 -0.79
N ALA A 52 5.40 9.87 -0.44
CA ALA A 52 6.63 9.31 -0.98
C ALA A 52 6.51 9.01 -2.48
N LEU A 53 5.40 8.43 -2.92
CA LEU A 53 5.13 8.15 -4.34
C LEU A 53 5.14 9.43 -5.19
N LYS A 54 4.44 10.48 -4.74
CA LYS A 54 4.41 11.77 -5.47
C LYS A 54 5.78 12.42 -5.56
N ARG A 55 6.63 12.28 -4.54
CA ARG A 55 8.03 12.74 -4.59
C ARG A 55 8.81 11.96 -5.65
N LEU A 56 8.70 10.63 -5.66
CA LEU A 56 9.37 9.80 -6.67
C LEU A 56 8.94 10.18 -8.11
N LEU A 57 7.65 10.38 -8.34
CA LEU A 57 7.14 10.81 -9.65
C LEU A 57 7.72 12.16 -10.10
N ALA A 58 7.91 13.09 -9.16
CA ALA A 58 8.48 14.41 -9.44
C ALA A 58 10.00 14.37 -9.65
N GLU A 59 10.72 13.51 -8.92
CA GLU A 59 12.18 13.37 -8.99
C GLU A 59 12.63 12.57 -10.22
N HIS A 60 11.77 11.67 -10.73
CA HIS A 60 12.07 10.75 -11.84
C HIS A 60 11.04 10.84 -12.98
N PRO A 61 10.87 12.02 -13.62
CA PRO A 61 9.85 12.21 -14.63
C PRO A 61 10.10 11.33 -15.87
N GLY A 62 9.11 10.52 -16.24
CA GLY A 62 9.15 9.65 -17.43
C GLY A 62 9.96 8.36 -17.27
N GLU A 63 10.48 8.07 -16.07
CA GLU A 63 11.21 6.83 -15.79
C GLU A 63 10.29 5.72 -15.27
N ASN A 64 10.66 4.47 -15.53
CA ASN A 64 10.02 3.31 -14.92
C ASN A 64 10.77 2.91 -13.65
N MET A 65 10.05 2.85 -12.52
CA MET A 65 10.61 2.52 -11.21
C MET A 65 9.97 1.24 -10.65
N VAL A 66 10.74 0.50 -9.85
CA VAL A 66 10.24 -0.64 -9.07
C VAL A 66 10.33 -0.28 -7.59
N VAL A 67 9.20 -0.36 -6.88
CA VAL A 67 9.13 -0.12 -5.43
C VAL A 67 8.85 -1.45 -4.72
N GLY A 68 9.78 -1.87 -3.87
CA GLY A 68 9.57 -3.01 -2.96
C GLY A 68 8.89 -2.54 -1.67
N SER A 69 7.77 -3.16 -1.30
CA SER A 69 7.01 -2.82 -0.08
C SER A 69 6.33 -4.08 0.50
N HIS A 70 5.28 -3.88 1.29
CA HIS A 70 4.52 -4.92 1.99
C HIS A 70 3.03 -4.82 1.66
N GLY A 71 2.27 -5.87 1.98
CA GLY A 71 0.90 -6.05 1.54
C GLY A 71 0.00 -4.84 1.80
N THR A 72 -0.11 -4.39 3.06
CA THR A 72 -1.07 -3.30 3.36
C THR A 72 -0.60 -1.95 2.87
N ALA A 73 0.70 -1.64 2.94
CA ALA A 73 1.24 -0.41 2.36
C ALA A 73 0.96 -0.33 0.84
N LEU A 74 1.19 -1.42 0.11
CA LEU A 74 0.94 -1.46 -1.33
C LEU A 74 -0.56 -1.40 -1.66
N SER A 75 -1.40 -2.12 -0.91
CA SER A 75 -2.86 -2.05 -1.06
C SER A 75 -3.42 -0.66 -0.78
N LEU A 76 -2.86 0.08 0.18
CA LEU A 76 -3.30 1.45 0.47
C LEU A 76 -2.91 2.45 -0.61
N ILE A 77 -1.78 2.23 -1.32
CA ILE A 77 -1.44 3.02 -2.51
C ILE A 77 -2.49 2.82 -3.60
N VAL A 78 -2.88 1.56 -3.88
CA VAL A 78 -3.91 1.27 -4.88
C VAL A 78 -5.27 1.82 -4.45
N ASN A 79 -5.66 1.61 -3.19
CA ASN A 79 -6.90 2.13 -2.62
C ASN A 79 -7.03 3.66 -2.72
N TYR A 80 -5.93 4.41 -2.61
CA TYR A 80 -5.97 5.86 -2.77
C TYR A 80 -6.46 6.30 -4.16
N PHE A 81 -6.07 5.56 -5.20
CA PHE A 81 -6.44 5.86 -6.58
C PHE A 81 -7.72 5.14 -7.03
N ASP A 82 -8.01 3.99 -6.44
CA ASP A 82 -9.21 3.21 -6.67
C ASP A 82 -9.83 2.77 -5.33
N PRO A 83 -10.77 3.56 -4.77
CA PRO A 83 -11.44 3.21 -3.52
C PRO A 83 -12.26 1.91 -3.56
N ALA A 84 -12.52 1.35 -4.75
CA ALA A 84 -13.10 0.01 -4.86
C ALA A 84 -12.11 -1.11 -4.48
N PHE A 85 -10.84 -0.77 -4.30
CA PHE A 85 -9.85 -1.63 -3.65
C PHE A 85 -10.11 -1.64 -2.13
N ASP A 86 -11.08 -2.44 -1.69
CA ASP A 86 -11.54 -2.54 -0.31
C ASP A 86 -10.89 -3.72 0.45
N TYR A 87 -11.46 -4.05 1.62
CA TYR A 87 -10.98 -5.15 2.47
C TYR A 87 -10.96 -6.49 1.74
N ASP A 88 -11.98 -6.80 0.95
CA ASP A 88 -12.09 -8.08 0.26
C ASP A 88 -10.96 -8.22 -0.77
N ARG A 89 -10.67 -7.14 -1.50
CA ARG A 89 -9.52 -7.08 -2.42
C ARG A 89 -8.18 -7.19 -1.69
N PHE A 90 -8.05 -6.57 -0.52
CA PHE A 90 -6.86 -6.72 0.31
C PHE A 90 -6.65 -8.17 0.76
N GLU A 91 -7.70 -8.87 1.17
CA GLU A 91 -7.62 -10.28 1.55
C GLU A 91 -7.23 -11.17 0.34
N GLU A 92 -7.77 -10.92 -0.85
CA GLU A 92 -7.37 -11.61 -2.09
C GLU A 92 -5.85 -11.48 -2.34
N ILE A 93 -5.26 -10.30 -2.15
CA ILE A 93 -3.81 -10.08 -2.33
C ILE A 93 -2.98 -10.90 -1.36
N ARG A 94 -3.43 -11.05 -0.11
CA ARG A 94 -2.65 -11.75 0.93
C ARG A 94 -2.35 -13.19 0.54
N GLU A 95 -3.19 -13.79 -0.31
CA GLU A 95 -2.98 -15.13 -0.85
C GLU A 95 -2.08 -15.14 -2.10
N LEU A 96 -1.88 -14.00 -2.77
CA LEU A 96 -1.19 -13.86 -4.06
C LEU A 96 0.27 -13.41 -3.93
N MET A 97 0.97 -13.81 -2.87
CA MET A 97 2.34 -13.35 -2.61
C MET A 97 3.42 -14.15 -3.37
N PRO A 98 4.35 -13.49 -4.11
CA PRO A 98 4.48 -12.05 -4.26
C PRO A 98 3.46 -11.46 -5.23
N TRP A 99 2.77 -10.39 -4.80
CA TRP A 99 1.87 -9.62 -5.64
C TRP A 99 2.62 -8.47 -6.29
N VAL A 100 2.53 -8.37 -7.62
CA VAL A 100 3.08 -7.25 -8.38
C VAL A 100 1.93 -6.45 -8.96
N VAL A 101 1.94 -5.15 -8.74
CA VAL A 101 1.00 -4.21 -9.33
C VAL A 101 1.77 -3.13 -10.06
N LYS A 102 1.35 -2.80 -11.27
CA LYS A 102 1.91 -1.72 -12.07
C LYS A 102 0.91 -0.58 -12.10
N LEU A 103 1.35 0.58 -11.63
CA LEU A 103 0.59 1.83 -11.66
C LEU A 103 1.11 2.69 -12.82
N LEU A 104 0.20 3.27 -13.61
CA LEU A 104 0.52 4.12 -14.75
C LEU A 104 0.25 5.59 -14.41
N PHE A 105 1.19 6.47 -14.76
CA PHE A 105 1.11 7.90 -14.53
C PHE A 105 1.54 8.71 -15.75
N ASP A 106 0.92 9.89 -15.93
CA ASP A 106 1.42 10.98 -16.75
C ASP A 106 1.73 12.17 -15.84
N GLY A 107 3.01 12.39 -15.56
CA GLY A 107 3.45 13.27 -14.46
C GLY A 107 2.93 12.75 -13.11
N ASP A 108 2.08 13.53 -12.44
CA ASP A 108 1.40 13.15 -11.20
C ASP A 108 -0.04 12.65 -11.41
N THR A 109 -0.51 12.61 -12.66
CA THR A 109 -1.86 12.19 -13.03
C THR A 109 -1.91 10.68 -13.16
N PHE A 110 -2.75 10.03 -12.34
CA PHE A 110 -2.97 8.59 -12.38
C PHE A 110 -3.80 8.18 -13.60
N LEU A 111 -3.34 7.17 -14.33
CA LEU A 111 -4.00 6.66 -15.54
C LEU A 111 -4.66 5.29 -15.34
N GLY A 112 -4.23 4.53 -14.33
CA GLY A 112 -4.75 3.19 -14.06
C GLY A 112 -3.71 2.27 -13.43
N PHE A 113 -4.15 1.08 -13.04
CA PHE A 113 -3.26 0.03 -12.55
C PHE A 113 -3.61 -1.34 -13.14
N GLU A 114 -2.63 -2.23 -13.17
CA GLU A 114 -2.81 -3.65 -13.53
C GLU A 114 -2.08 -4.56 -12.54
N SER A 115 -2.76 -5.60 -12.06
CA SER A 115 -2.12 -6.69 -11.32
C SER A 115 -1.39 -7.63 -12.28
N ILE A 116 -0.14 -7.96 -11.97
CA ILE A 116 0.71 -8.82 -12.77
C ILE A 116 0.86 -10.17 -12.04
N ASP A 117 0.39 -11.24 -12.69
CA ASP A 117 0.62 -12.61 -12.24
C ASP A 117 2.03 -13.05 -12.68
N VAL A 118 2.97 -13.07 -11.73
CA VAL A 118 4.37 -13.43 -11.99
C VAL A 118 4.59 -14.92 -12.22
N PHE A 119 3.57 -15.76 -12.00
CA PHE A 119 3.65 -17.20 -12.21
C PHE A 119 3.07 -17.62 -13.58
N ARG A 120 2.31 -16.74 -14.23
CA ARG A 120 1.85 -16.94 -15.60
C ARG A 120 2.84 -16.33 -16.58
N LYS A 121 3.49 -17.19 -17.39
CA LYS A 121 4.40 -16.82 -18.47
C LYS A 121 3.64 -16.48 -19.76
#